data_AF-A0AAW4XIU8-F1
#
_entry.id   AF-A0AAW4XIU8-F1
#
_cell.length_a   1.000
_cell.length_b   1.000
_cell.length_c   1.000
_cell.angle_alpha   90.00
_cell.angle_beta   90.00
_cell.angle_gamma   90.00
#
_symmetry.space_group_name_H-M   'P 1'
#
loop_
_entity.id
_entity.type
_entity.pdbx_description
1 polymer ?
#
loop_
_entity_poly.entity_id
_entity_poly.type
_entity_poly.pdbx_seq_one_letter_code
_entity_poly.pdbx_strand_id
1 'polypeptide(L)'
;MIDALHAGSVPDVSLTAVLNSRSSPEGAATAFDAADIVVEAATVDAARTVLPEVVKRGKDIIVCSCGVFADRSFEVESFGSGPGRVLLPTGAIGGFDVLAAATRAGTVDARLTHTTIKRPSALGIEESPEVEREVFRGSAREAALAFPRTSNSSVALALATLGLDRVEVVVVAHPDATSTRHVVEWESPLGRYELTFENAIDPASSGRTSSITAWSVIEVLAALPLGIGPGAVVLGPPHRS
;
A
#
# COMPACT_ATOMS: atom_id res chain seq x y z
N MET A 1 -13.72 0.51 7.44
CA MET A 1 -12.75 -0.19 8.33
C MET A 1 -13.15 -0.03 9.79
N ILE A 2 -13.06 1.17 10.38
CA ILE A 2 -13.39 1.40 11.82
C ILE A 2 -14.78 0.87 12.17
N ASP A 3 -15.81 1.19 11.37
CA ASP A 3 -17.17 0.71 11.62
C ASP A 3 -17.29 -0.82 11.60
N ALA A 4 -16.57 -1.49 10.71
CA ALA A 4 -16.55 -2.96 10.64
C ALA A 4 -15.87 -3.57 11.88
N LEU A 5 -14.82 -2.92 12.39
CA LEU A 5 -14.15 -3.34 13.62
C LEU A 5 -15.03 -3.10 14.86
N HIS A 6 -15.71 -1.95 14.94
CA HIS A 6 -16.68 -1.67 16.01
C HIS A 6 -17.85 -2.65 16.00
N ALA A 7 -18.32 -3.04 14.81
CA ALA A 7 -19.39 -4.01 14.65
C ALA A 7 -18.96 -5.46 14.94
N GLY A 8 -17.69 -5.72 15.28
CA GLY A 8 -17.16 -7.07 15.51
C GLY A 8 -17.24 -7.95 14.26
N SER A 9 -17.21 -7.35 13.06
CA SER A 9 -17.37 -8.07 11.80
C SER A 9 -16.10 -8.82 11.36
N VAL A 10 -15.00 -8.66 12.08
CA VAL A 10 -13.73 -9.35 11.86
C VAL A 10 -13.50 -10.29 13.05
N PRO A 11 -13.64 -11.61 12.87
CA PRO A 11 -13.39 -12.57 13.94
C PRO A 11 -12.01 -12.39 14.56
N ASP A 12 -11.90 -12.60 15.87
CA ASP A 12 -10.64 -12.56 16.63
C ASP A 12 -9.87 -11.23 16.56
N VAL A 13 -10.52 -10.15 16.10
CA VAL A 13 -9.96 -8.80 16.04
C VAL A 13 -10.86 -7.82 16.77
N SER A 14 -10.30 -7.09 17.74
CA SER A 14 -11.00 -6.02 18.48
C SER A 14 -10.26 -4.69 18.36
N LEU A 15 -11.00 -3.60 18.20
CA LEU A 15 -10.42 -2.26 18.14
C LEU A 15 -10.15 -1.71 19.55
N THR A 16 -8.87 -1.49 19.89
CA THR A 16 -8.46 -0.93 21.19
C THR A 16 -8.58 0.59 21.26
N ALA A 17 -8.14 1.30 20.21
CA ALA A 17 -8.11 2.75 20.18
C ALA A 17 -8.10 3.30 18.75
N VAL A 18 -8.56 4.54 18.58
CA VAL A 18 -8.43 5.31 17.34
C VAL A 18 -7.65 6.59 17.63
N LEU A 19 -6.50 6.74 16.98
CA LEU A 19 -5.64 7.92 17.11
C LEU A 19 -5.87 8.88 15.93
N ASN A 20 -5.73 10.17 16.18
CA ASN A 20 -5.78 11.22 15.15
C ASN A 20 -4.81 12.36 15.49
N SER A 21 -4.79 13.43 14.69
CA SER A 21 -3.89 14.57 14.87
C SER A 21 -4.04 15.33 16.20
N ARG A 22 -5.11 15.07 16.97
CA ARG A 22 -5.34 15.65 18.31
C ARG A 22 -4.95 14.71 19.45
N SER A 23 -4.57 13.47 19.17
CA SER A 23 -4.12 12.52 20.19
C SER A 23 -2.80 12.98 20.81
N SER A 24 -2.68 12.92 22.13
CA SER A 24 -1.42 13.25 22.81
C SER A 24 -0.37 12.15 22.57
N PRO A 25 0.93 12.48 22.60
CA PRO A 25 2.01 11.49 22.51
C PRO A 25 1.89 10.39 23.58
N GLU A 26 1.54 10.75 24.81
CA GLU A 26 1.34 9.79 25.92
C GLU A 26 0.16 8.85 25.66
N GLY A 27 -0.94 9.38 25.11
CA GLY A 27 -2.10 8.58 24.72
C GLY A 27 -1.79 7.63 23.57
N ALA A 28 -0.98 8.08 22.59
CA ALA A 28 -0.52 7.24 21.49
C ALA A 28 0.37 6.10 22.00
N ALA A 29 1.36 6.41 22.84
CA ALA A 29 2.23 5.40 23.44
C ALA A 29 1.44 4.35 24.24
N THR A 30 0.48 4.78 25.06
CA THR A 30 -0.40 3.89 25.81
C THR A 30 -1.20 2.97 24.88
N ALA A 31 -1.72 3.50 23.78
CA ALA A 31 -2.46 2.72 22.78
C ALA A 31 -1.55 1.70 22.07
N PHE A 32 -0.30 2.05 21.76
CA PHE A 32 0.65 1.14 21.13
C PHE A 32 1.04 -0.01 22.05
N ASP A 33 1.24 0.25 23.35
CA ASP A 33 1.59 -0.80 24.32
C ASP A 33 0.44 -1.79 24.51
N ALA A 34 -0.81 -1.30 24.47
CA ALA A 34 -2.03 -2.08 24.65
C ALA A 34 -2.51 -2.84 23.39
N ALA A 35 -1.94 -2.58 22.22
CA ALA A 35 -2.31 -3.24 20.97
C ALA A 35 -1.31 -4.32 20.57
N ASP A 36 -1.77 -5.38 19.91
CA ASP A 36 -0.89 -6.38 19.29
C ASP A 36 -0.41 -5.93 17.90
N ILE A 37 -1.26 -5.18 17.20
CA ILE A 37 -1.01 -4.64 15.88
C ILE A 37 -1.54 -3.21 15.75
N VAL A 38 -0.81 -2.36 15.03
CA VAL A 38 -1.22 -0.99 14.70
C VAL A 38 -1.55 -0.88 13.22
N VAL A 39 -2.62 -0.15 12.88
CA VAL A 39 -2.96 0.18 11.50
C VAL A 39 -2.70 1.66 11.25
N GLU A 40 -1.71 1.95 10.43
CA GLU A 40 -1.50 3.29 9.90
C GLU A 40 -2.33 3.48 8.63
N ALA A 41 -3.29 4.40 8.69
CA ALA A 41 -4.16 4.80 7.59
C ALA A 41 -4.41 6.32 7.59
N ALA A 42 -3.34 7.10 7.75
CA ALA A 42 -3.40 8.55 7.91
C ALA A 42 -2.66 9.28 6.78
N THR A 43 -1.33 9.45 6.91
CA THR A 43 -0.50 10.17 5.94
C THR A 43 0.91 9.59 5.93
N VAL A 44 1.69 9.89 4.89
CA VAL A 44 3.12 9.54 4.81
C VAL A 44 3.90 10.10 6.01
N ASP A 45 3.58 11.33 6.45
CA ASP A 45 4.23 11.93 7.61
C ASP A 45 3.89 11.19 8.91
N ALA A 46 2.62 10.80 9.08
CA ALA A 46 2.21 9.98 10.22
C ALA A 46 2.91 8.61 10.22
N ALA A 47 2.99 7.96 9.05
CA ALA A 47 3.72 6.69 8.89
C ALA A 47 5.19 6.83 9.27
N ARG A 48 5.85 7.91 8.86
CA ARG A 48 7.26 8.19 9.18
C ARG A 48 7.52 8.23 10.69
N THR A 49 6.56 8.75 11.48
CA THR A 49 6.68 8.85 12.93
C THR A 49 6.23 7.57 13.65
N VAL A 50 5.08 7.01 13.27
CA VAL A 50 4.45 5.88 13.98
C VAL A 50 5.19 4.58 13.73
N LEU A 51 5.63 4.33 12.49
CA LEU A 51 6.21 3.05 12.11
C LEU A 51 7.45 2.67 12.95
N PRO A 52 8.48 3.53 13.11
CA PRO A 52 9.63 3.19 13.93
C PRO A 52 9.27 3.02 15.41
N GLU A 53 8.28 3.76 15.89
CA GLU A 53 7.84 3.71 17.28
C GLU A 53 7.18 2.37 17.64
N VAL A 54 6.32 1.88 16.74
CA VAL A 54 5.60 0.60 16.88
C VAL A 54 6.55 -0.59 16.73
N VAL A 55 7.41 -0.58 15.69
CA VAL A 55 8.38 -1.67 15.45
C VAL A 55 9.37 -1.81 16.61
N LYS A 56 9.85 -0.69 17.20
CA LYS A 56 10.73 -0.72 18.38
C LYS A 56 10.09 -1.38 19.61
N ARG A 57 8.76 -1.36 19.72
CA ARG A 57 8.01 -2.07 20.78
C ARG A 57 7.77 -3.54 20.47
N GLY A 58 8.24 -4.03 19.32
CA GLY A 58 8.01 -5.40 18.87
C GLY A 58 6.58 -5.68 18.45
N LYS A 59 5.82 -4.64 18.11
CA LYS A 59 4.43 -4.75 17.65
C LYS A 59 4.39 -4.75 16.13
N ASP A 60 3.42 -5.46 15.55
CA ASP A 60 3.21 -5.43 14.11
C ASP A 60 2.55 -4.12 13.69
N ILE A 61 2.80 -3.70 12.44
CA ILE A 61 2.17 -2.53 11.85
C ILE A 61 1.72 -2.78 10.41
N ILE A 62 0.47 -2.44 10.10
CA ILE A 62 -0.03 -2.33 8.73
C ILE A 62 0.16 -0.88 8.28
N VAL A 63 0.85 -0.67 7.15
CA VAL A 63 1.17 0.68 6.63
C VAL A 63 0.42 0.92 5.32
N CYS A 64 -0.63 1.75 5.36
CA CYS A 64 -1.39 2.10 4.15
C CYS A 64 -0.70 3.21 3.36
N SER A 65 0.00 4.13 4.03
CA SER A 65 0.74 5.24 3.41
C SER A 65 2.12 4.78 2.91
N CYS A 66 2.13 3.76 2.04
CA CYS A 66 3.32 3.11 1.52
C CYS A 66 4.33 4.07 0.86
N GLY A 67 3.89 5.25 0.39
CA GLY A 67 4.79 6.30 -0.12
C GLY A 67 5.93 6.68 0.82
N VAL A 68 5.82 6.40 2.12
CA VAL A 68 6.90 6.61 3.10
C VAL A 68 8.21 5.90 2.72
N PHE A 69 8.14 4.74 2.06
CA PHE A 69 9.33 3.97 1.65
C PHE A 69 10.01 4.50 0.38
N ALA A 70 9.41 5.48 -0.31
CA ALA A 70 10.02 6.08 -1.49
C ALA A 70 11.22 6.99 -1.13
N ASP A 71 11.25 7.51 0.09
CA ASP A 71 12.36 8.29 0.62
C ASP A 71 13.53 7.37 0.99
N ARG A 72 14.69 7.56 0.37
CA ARG A 72 15.92 6.78 0.64
C ARG A 72 16.45 6.96 2.06
N SER A 73 16.08 8.05 2.74
CA SER A 73 16.42 8.23 4.16
C SER A 73 15.54 7.39 5.11
N PHE A 74 14.46 6.80 4.59
CA PHE A 74 13.48 6.01 5.34
C PHE A 74 13.37 4.58 4.78
N GLU A 75 14.51 3.93 4.58
CA GLU A 75 14.58 2.53 4.11
C GLU A 75 14.29 1.54 5.24
N VAL A 76 14.10 0.26 4.91
CA VAL A 76 13.75 -0.81 5.87
C VAL A 76 14.69 -0.88 7.07
N GLU A 77 15.96 -0.57 6.85
CA GLU A 77 17.00 -0.55 7.88
C GLU A 77 16.84 0.62 8.88
N SER A 78 16.15 1.70 8.49
CA SER A 78 16.02 2.95 9.26
C SER A 78 14.98 2.91 10.38
N PHE A 79 13.94 2.08 10.25
CA PHE A 79 12.84 2.03 11.23
C PHE A 79 12.94 0.88 12.23
N GLY A 80 14.05 0.12 12.20
CA GLY A 80 14.50 -0.68 13.33
C GLY A 80 14.53 -2.20 13.08
N SER A 81 15.40 -2.87 13.83
CA SER A 81 15.61 -4.31 13.85
C SER A 81 14.77 -5.03 14.93
N GLY A 82 13.64 -4.44 15.33
CA GLY A 82 12.73 -5.01 16.31
C GLY A 82 12.00 -6.25 15.76
N PRO A 83 11.40 -7.08 16.64
CA PRO A 83 10.68 -8.28 16.21
C PRO A 83 9.33 -7.99 15.53
N GLY A 84 8.87 -6.74 15.55
CA GLY A 84 7.62 -6.33 14.92
C GLY A 84 7.72 -6.35 13.40
N ARG A 85 6.66 -6.83 12.73
CA ARG A 85 6.58 -6.94 11.28
C ARG A 85 5.93 -5.70 10.67
N VAL A 86 6.43 -5.29 9.51
CA VAL A 86 5.78 -4.25 8.69
C VAL A 86 5.01 -4.93 7.57
N LEU A 87 3.70 -4.69 7.52
CA LEU A 87 2.77 -5.33 6.61
C LEU A 87 2.20 -4.30 5.64
N LEU A 88 2.25 -4.60 4.34
CA LEU A 88 1.69 -3.71 3.31
C LEU A 88 0.44 -4.34 2.69
N PRO A 89 -0.75 -3.75 2.85
CA PRO A 89 -1.94 -4.25 2.18
C PRO A 89 -1.79 -4.02 0.67
N THR A 90 -2.47 -4.83 -0.14
CA THR A 90 -2.44 -4.67 -1.60
C THR A 90 -3.11 -3.37 -2.08
N GLY A 91 -3.91 -2.75 -1.22
CA GLY A 91 -4.62 -1.50 -1.51
C GLY A 91 -5.72 -1.74 -2.53
N ALA A 92 -5.62 -1.07 -3.69
CA ALA A 92 -6.60 -1.12 -4.77
C ALA A 92 -6.32 -2.20 -5.84
N ILE A 93 -5.26 -2.99 -5.68
CA ILE A 93 -4.86 -4.03 -6.65
C ILE A 93 -4.68 -5.38 -5.94
N GLY A 94 -4.30 -6.42 -6.70
CA GLY A 94 -4.06 -7.77 -6.21
C GLY A 94 -3.00 -8.50 -7.03
N GLY A 95 -2.87 -9.83 -6.87
CA GLY A 95 -1.90 -10.66 -7.57
C GLY A 95 -0.48 -10.62 -6.98
N PHE A 96 -0.33 -10.12 -5.75
CA PHE A 96 0.99 -10.04 -5.11
C PHE A 96 1.59 -11.42 -4.86
N ASP A 97 0.76 -12.43 -4.65
CA ASP A 97 1.13 -13.83 -4.52
C ASP A 97 1.85 -14.36 -5.77
N VAL A 98 1.21 -14.28 -6.94
CA VAL A 98 1.77 -14.77 -8.21
C VAL A 98 2.98 -13.94 -8.66
N LEU A 99 2.94 -12.62 -8.46
CA LEU A 99 4.04 -11.73 -8.84
C LEU A 99 5.26 -11.87 -7.92
N ALA A 100 5.05 -12.08 -6.62
CA ALA A 100 6.14 -12.40 -5.70
C ALA A 100 6.71 -13.80 -5.97
N ALA A 101 5.89 -14.78 -6.34
CA ALA A 101 6.36 -16.10 -6.78
C ALA A 101 7.21 -15.99 -8.05
N ALA A 102 6.77 -15.22 -9.05
CA ALA A 102 7.52 -14.97 -10.28
C ALA A 102 8.86 -14.27 -9.98
N THR A 103 8.85 -13.26 -9.11
CA THR A 103 10.07 -12.59 -8.62
C THR A 103 11.05 -13.57 -7.99
N ARG A 104 10.58 -14.47 -7.12
CA ARG A 104 11.41 -15.50 -6.46
C ARG A 104 12.03 -16.49 -7.43
N ALA A 105 11.30 -16.87 -8.48
CA ALA A 105 11.79 -17.79 -9.49
C ALA A 105 12.85 -17.16 -10.40
N GLY A 106 12.94 -15.83 -10.45
CA GLY A 106 14.05 -15.09 -11.04
C GLY A 106 13.61 -13.80 -11.71
N THR A 107 14.46 -12.76 -11.64
CA THR A 107 14.14 -11.43 -12.17
C THR A 107 14.97 -11.03 -13.39
N VAL A 108 15.77 -11.94 -13.94
CA VAL A 108 16.52 -11.69 -15.19
C VAL A 108 15.50 -11.48 -16.31
N ASP A 109 15.63 -10.38 -17.03
CA ASP A 109 14.70 -9.93 -18.09
C ASP A 109 13.25 -9.71 -17.63
N ALA A 110 12.99 -9.68 -16.32
CA ALA A 110 11.67 -9.40 -15.78
C ALA A 110 11.34 -7.90 -15.86
N ARG A 111 10.14 -7.60 -16.36
CA ARG A 111 9.54 -6.27 -16.43
C ARG A 111 8.20 -6.29 -15.72
N LEU A 112 7.91 -5.22 -14.97
CA LEU A 112 6.63 -5.01 -14.33
C LEU A 112 6.22 -3.55 -14.53
N THR A 113 5.05 -3.35 -15.14
CA THR A 113 4.45 -2.03 -15.34
C THR A 113 3.12 -1.96 -14.59
N HIS A 114 2.91 -0.88 -13.85
CA HIS A 114 1.62 -0.56 -13.24
C HIS A 114 1.08 0.73 -13.86
N THR A 115 0.07 0.58 -14.70
CA THR A 115 -0.63 1.67 -15.35
C THR A 115 -1.85 2.07 -14.53
N THR A 116 -1.95 3.35 -14.17
CA THR A 116 -3.16 3.91 -13.53
C THR A 116 -3.84 4.87 -14.47
N ILE A 117 -5.10 4.59 -14.78
CA ILE A 117 -5.94 5.40 -15.66
C ILE A 117 -6.95 6.12 -14.77
N LYS A 118 -6.93 7.45 -14.81
CA LYS A 118 -7.69 8.30 -13.89
C LYS A 118 -8.40 9.41 -14.66
N ARG A 119 -9.49 9.90 -14.09
CA ARG A 119 -10.11 11.16 -14.52
C ARG A 119 -9.13 12.32 -14.32
N PRO A 120 -9.09 13.32 -15.23
CA PRO A 120 -8.15 14.45 -15.15
C PRO A 120 -8.21 15.20 -13.81
N SER A 121 -9.40 15.38 -13.27
CA SER A 121 -9.63 16.05 -11.98
C SER A 121 -9.01 15.31 -10.77
N ALA A 122 -8.84 13.99 -10.83
CA ALA A 122 -8.14 13.24 -9.78
C ALA A 122 -6.62 13.50 -9.80
N LEU A 123 -6.11 14.00 -10.93
CA LEU A 123 -4.71 14.37 -11.15
C LEU A 123 -4.47 15.88 -10.98
N GLY A 124 -5.51 16.67 -10.66
CA GLY A 124 -5.42 18.12 -10.57
C GLY A 124 -5.31 18.82 -11.92
N ILE A 125 -5.74 18.16 -13.00
CA ILE A 125 -5.77 18.73 -14.34
C ILE A 125 -7.11 19.45 -14.52
N GLU A 126 -7.05 20.78 -14.71
CA GLU A 126 -8.24 21.64 -14.84
C GLU A 126 -8.93 21.49 -16.20
N GLU A 127 -8.14 21.45 -17.28
CA GLU A 127 -8.64 21.23 -18.64
C GLU A 127 -8.54 19.76 -19.02
N SER A 128 -9.70 19.09 -19.11
CA SER A 128 -9.75 17.69 -19.55
C SER A 128 -9.20 17.58 -20.98
N PRO A 129 -8.25 16.66 -21.24
CA PRO A 129 -7.76 16.44 -22.60
C PRO A 129 -8.89 15.86 -23.47
N GLU A 130 -8.83 16.09 -24.78
CA GLU A 130 -9.81 15.55 -25.74
C GLU A 130 -9.69 14.03 -25.91
N VAL A 131 -8.48 13.49 -25.69
CA VAL A 131 -8.16 12.06 -25.76
C VAL A 131 -7.35 11.66 -24.54
N GLU A 132 -7.20 10.36 -24.29
CA GLU A 132 -6.33 9.89 -23.22
C GLU A 132 -4.89 10.40 -23.41
N ARG A 133 -4.25 10.77 -22.29
CA ARG A 133 -2.91 11.36 -22.28
C ARG A 133 -2.07 10.74 -21.17
N GLU A 134 -0.90 10.23 -21.53
CA GLU A 134 0.14 9.91 -20.55
C GLU A 134 0.63 11.22 -19.90
N VAL A 135 0.49 11.31 -18.58
CA VAL A 135 0.91 12.49 -17.80
C VAL A 135 2.15 12.22 -16.96
N PHE A 136 2.50 10.94 -16.80
CA PHE A 136 3.70 10.51 -16.11
C PHE A 136 4.11 9.11 -16.55
N ARG A 137 5.42 8.91 -16.65
CA ARG A 137 6.09 7.62 -16.74
C ARG A 137 7.41 7.69 -15.99
N GLY A 138 7.65 6.70 -15.14
CA GLY A 138 8.87 6.61 -14.34
C GLY A 138 8.81 5.41 -13.40
N SER A 139 9.80 5.29 -12.52
CA SER A 139 9.82 4.27 -11.48
C SER A 139 8.71 4.46 -10.44
N ALA A 140 8.39 3.39 -9.70
CA ALA A 140 7.47 3.47 -8.56
C ALA A 140 7.96 4.47 -7.49
N ARG A 141 9.28 4.62 -7.32
CA ARG A 141 9.86 5.66 -6.45
C ARG A 141 9.51 7.06 -6.93
N GLU A 142 9.79 7.37 -8.19
CA GLU A 142 9.50 8.68 -8.77
C GLU A 142 8.00 8.98 -8.75
N ALA A 143 7.16 7.99 -9.04
CA ALA A 143 5.71 8.13 -8.97
C ALA A 143 5.21 8.42 -7.55
N ALA A 144 5.83 7.84 -6.53
CA ALA A 144 5.48 8.09 -5.14
C ALA A 144 5.87 9.50 -4.69
N LEU A 145 7.01 10.01 -5.15
CA LEU A 145 7.45 11.39 -4.87
C LEU A 145 6.62 12.43 -5.65
N ALA A 146 6.23 12.13 -6.89
CA ALA A 146 5.42 13.02 -7.72
C ALA A 146 3.93 13.02 -7.33
N PHE A 147 3.38 11.85 -6.93
CA PHE A 147 1.96 11.67 -6.59
C PHE A 147 1.76 11.01 -5.21
N PRO A 148 2.20 11.65 -4.11
CA PRO A 148 2.25 11.04 -2.77
C PRO A 148 0.90 10.58 -2.24
N ARG A 149 -0.21 11.11 -2.78
CA ARG A 149 -1.57 10.75 -2.36
C ARG A 149 -2.16 9.54 -3.08
N THR A 150 -1.57 9.07 -4.18
CA THR A 150 -2.23 8.06 -5.05
C THR A 150 -1.33 6.92 -5.52
N SER A 151 -0.06 6.88 -5.11
CA SER A 151 0.93 5.89 -5.56
C SER A 151 1.16 4.74 -4.58
N ASN A 152 0.39 4.66 -3.48
CA ASN A 152 0.61 3.65 -2.43
C ASN A 152 0.55 2.21 -2.96
N SER A 153 -0.42 1.88 -3.83
CA SER A 153 -0.48 0.55 -4.46
C SER A 153 0.74 0.25 -5.35
N SER A 154 1.27 1.24 -6.07
CA SER A 154 2.50 1.07 -6.85
C SER A 154 3.70 0.79 -5.96
N VAL A 155 3.79 1.46 -4.81
CA VAL A 155 4.88 1.24 -3.86
C VAL A 155 4.77 -0.14 -3.20
N ALA A 156 3.58 -0.52 -2.74
CA ALA A 156 3.34 -1.85 -2.19
C ALA A 156 3.69 -2.94 -3.20
N LEU A 157 3.26 -2.78 -4.45
CA LEU A 157 3.59 -3.70 -5.55
C LEU A 157 5.09 -3.80 -5.79
N ALA A 158 5.77 -2.65 -5.84
CA ALA A 158 7.21 -2.61 -6.07
C ALA A 158 7.99 -3.29 -4.95
N LEU A 159 7.60 -3.08 -3.69
CA LEU A 159 8.20 -3.74 -2.53
C LEU A 159 7.88 -5.25 -2.49
N ALA A 160 6.77 -5.69 -3.09
CA ALA A 160 6.43 -7.11 -3.25
C ALA A 160 7.25 -7.82 -4.35
N THR A 161 7.84 -7.07 -5.27
CA THR A 161 8.33 -7.60 -6.56
C THR A 161 9.74 -7.10 -6.89
N LEU A 162 9.91 -6.32 -7.95
CA LEU A 162 11.19 -5.95 -8.54
C LEU A 162 11.91 -4.82 -7.80
N GLY A 163 11.28 -4.21 -6.80
CA GLY A 163 11.78 -3.05 -6.08
C GLY A 163 11.34 -1.71 -6.68
N LEU A 164 11.44 -0.66 -5.85
CA LEU A 164 10.95 0.69 -6.13
C LEU A 164 11.51 1.33 -7.40
N ASP A 165 12.74 0.99 -7.77
CA ASP A 165 13.46 1.60 -8.88
C ASP A 165 13.29 0.82 -10.21
N ARG A 166 12.80 -0.43 -10.17
CA ARG A 166 12.62 -1.29 -11.36
C ARG A 166 11.17 -1.43 -11.84
N VAL A 167 10.20 -1.24 -10.96
CA VAL A 167 8.78 -1.25 -11.35
C VAL A 167 8.45 0.06 -12.04
N GLU A 168 7.98 -0.01 -13.29
CA GLU A 168 7.53 1.14 -14.05
C GLU A 168 6.10 1.50 -13.64
N VAL A 169 5.84 2.78 -13.46
CA VAL A 169 4.50 3.33 -13.23
C VAL A 169 4.17 4.28 -14.36
N VAL A 170 3.02 4.06 -14.96
CA VAL A 170 2.44 4.92 -15.99
C VAL A 170 1.15 5.54 -15.43
N VAL A 171 0.98 6.84 -15.59
CA VAL A 171 -0.25 7.53 -15.20
C VAL A 171 -0.88 8.14 -16.44
N VAL A 172 -2.12 7.76 -16.70
CA VAL A 172 -2.90 8.20 -17.84
C VAL A 172 -4.10 9.01 -17.36
N ALA A 173 -4.25 10.22 -17.90
CA ALA A 173 -5.46 11.00 -17.77
C ALA A 173 -6.42 10.60 -18.91
N HIS A 174 -7.59 10.06 -18.58
CA HIS A 174 -8.59 9.68 -19.57
C HIS A 174 -9.86 10.50 -19.37
N PRO A 175 -10.36 11.24 -20.39
CA PRO A 175 -11.50 12.15 -20.23
C PRO A 175 -12.76 11.46 -19.72
N ASP A 176 -13.05 10.26 -20.24
CA ASP A 176 -14.26 9.50 -19.89
C ASP A 176 -14.11 8.58 -18.67
N ALA A 177 -12.99 8.63 -17.95
CA ALA A 177 -12.80 7.76 -16.79
C ALA A 177 -13.77 8.14 -15.66
N THR A 178 -14.58 7.17 -15.23
CA THR A 178 -15.53 7.33 -14.11
C THR A 178 -14.99 6.81 -12.79
N SER A 179 -13.95 5.96 -12.84
CA SER A 179 -13.23 5.41 -11.70
C SER A 179 -11.72 5.33 -11.99
N THR A 180 -10.92 4.94 -11.00
CA THR A 180 -9.52 4.62 -11.25
C THR A 180 -9.43 3.17 -11.73
N ARG A 181 -8.90 2.99 -12.94
CA ARG A 181 -8.53 1.67 -13.47
C ARG A 181 -7.05 1.44 -13.25
N HIS A 182 -6.71 0.25 -12.77
CA HIS A 182 -5.34 -0.21 -12.61
C HIS A 182 -5.09 -1.37 -13.57
N VAL A 183 -3.97 -1.33 -14.27
CA VAL A 183 -3.48 -2.44 -15.10
C VAL A 183 -2.08 -2.78 -14.63
N VAL A 184 -1.89 -4.02 -14.20
CA VAL A 184 -0.59 -4.55 -13.75
C VAL A 184 -0.14 -5.58 -14.77
N GLU A 185 0.99 -5.33 -15.41
CA GLU A 185 1.54 -6.14 -16.48
C GLU A 185 2.90 -6.67 -16.07
N TRP A 186 3.05 -7.99 -16.08
CA TRP A 186 4.33 -8.67 -15.85
C TRP A 186 4.76 -9.40 -17.11
N GLU A 187 6.05 -9.31 -17.43
CA GLU A 187 6.68 -10.12 -18.46
C GLU A 187 8.03 -10.65 -17.96
N SER A 188 8.24 -11.96 -18.05
CA SER A 188 9.53 -12.60 -17.84
C SER A 188 9.59 -13.94 -18.59
N PRO A 189 10.74 -14.65 -18.59
CA PRO A 189 10.82 -16.01 -19.16
C PRO A 189 9.83 -17.01 -18.55
N LEU A 190 9.29 -16.73 -17.36
CA LEU A 190 8.28 -17.58 -16.72
C LEU A 190 6.89 -17.42 -17.35
N GLY A 191 6.62 -16.29 -17.97
CA GLY A 191 5.33 -16.01 -18.57
C GLY A 191 4.97 -14.53 -18.57
N ARG A 192 3.74 -14.28 -19.03
CA ARG A 192 3.12 -12.97 -19.08
C ARG A 192 1.84 -12.99 -18.25
N TYR A 193 1.65 -11.98 -17.42
CA TYR A 193 0.46 -11.81 -16.61
C TYR A 193 -0.10 -10.41 -16.82
N GLU A 194 -1.42 -10.30 -16.90
CA GLU A 194 -2.11 -9.03 -16.92
C GLU A 194 -3.23 -9.10 -15.88
N LEU A 195 -3.26 -8.14 -14.96
CA LEU A 195 -4.32 -7.98 -13.99
C LEU A 195 -4.94 -6.60 -14.14
N THR A 196 -6.24 -6.56 -14.42
CA THR A 196 -7.01 -5.30 -14.52
C THR A 196 -7.95 -5.17 -13.32
N PHE A 197 -7.94 -4.01 -12.68
CA PHE A 197 -8.83 -3.68 -11.56
C PHE A 197 -9.58 -2.38 -11.85
N GLU A 198 -10.91 -2.44 -11.77
CA GLU A 198 -11.80 -1.28 -11.82
C GLU A 198 -12.62 -1.27 -10.54
N ASN A 199 -12.22 -0.41 -9.61
CA ASN A 199 -12.84 -0.38 -8.29
C ASN A 199 -13.82 0.79 -8.16
N ALA A 200 -14.90 0.55 -7.41
CA ALA A 200 -15.75 1.62 -6.95
C ALA A 200 -14.94 2.65 -6.14
N ILE A 201 -15.30 3.92 -6.31
CA ILE A 201 -14.75 5.03 -5.54
C ILE A 201 -15.40 5.05 -4.16
N ASP A 202 -14.60 5.22 -3.10
CA ASP A 202 -15.12 5.55 -1.78
C ASP A 202 -15.72 6.96 -1.80
N PRO A 203 -17.05 7.12 -1.57
CA PRO A 203 -17.70 8.42 -1.53
C PRO A 203 -17.09 9.38 -0.50
N ALA A 204 -16.54 8.84 0.60
CA ALA A 204 -15.91 9.64 1.66
C ALA A 204 -14.51 10.16 1.27
N SER A 205 -13.90 9.64 0.21
CA SER A 205 -12.51 9.96 -0.19
C SER A 205 -12.36 11.15 -1.14
N SER A 206 -13.45 11.87 -1.42
CA SER A 206 -13.51 12.89 -2.49
C SER A 206 -13.06 12.35 -3.87
N GLY A 207 -13.27 11.06 -4.15
CA GLY A 207 -12.91 10.47 -5.44
C GLY A 207 -11.46 10.05 -5.61
N ARG A 208 -10.69 9.91 -4.51
CA ARG A 208 -9.25 9.62 -4.55
C ARG A 208 -8.88 8.20 -4.15
N THR A 209 -9.74 7.51 -3.39
CA THR A 209 -9.46 6.19 -2.85
C THR A 209 -10.51 5.19 -3.30
N SER A 210 -10.07 4.02 -3.75
CA SER A 210 -10.93 2.89 -4.05
C SER A 210 -11.57 2.32 -2.78
N SER A 211 -12.87 1.99 -2.82
CA SER A 211 -13.59 1.43 -1.65
C SER A 211 -12.96 0.15 -1.11
N ILE A 212 -12.30 -0.62 -1.97
CA ILE A 212 -11.64 -1.88 -1.61
C ILE A 212 -10.40 -1.70 -0.72
N THR A 213 -9.76 -0.52 -0.71
CA THR A 213 -8.51 -0.29 0.02
C THR A 213 -8.66 -0.52 1.52
N ALA A 214 -9.79 -0.11 2.10
CA ALA A 214 -10.07 -0.35 3.52
C ALA A 214 -10.30 -1.85 3.81
N TRP A 215 -10.82 -2.59 2.85
CA TRP A 215 -11.09 -4.03 2.97
C TRP A 215 -9.83 -4.87 2.78
N SER A 216 -8.86 -4.44 1.99
CA SER A 216 -7.57 -5.14 1.93
C SER A 216 -6.81 -5.08 3.26
N VAL A 217 -7.03 -4.04 4.08
CA VAL A 217 -6.54 -4.01 5.48
C VAL A 217 -7.29 -4.98 6.37
N ILE A 218 -8.63 -5.04 6.26
CA ILE A 218 -9.45 -6.00 6.99
C ILE A 218 -9.02 -7.44 6.69
N GLU A 219 -8.72 -7.75 5.43
CA GLU A 219 -8.23 -9.06 5.01
C GLU A 219 -6.89 -9.40 5.70
N VAL A 220 -5.96 -8.45 5.77
CA VAL A 220 -4.71 -8.66 6.51
C VAL A 220 -4.97 -8.95 7.98
N LEU A 221 -5.84 -8.16 8.62
CA LEU A 221 -6.19 -8.34 10.03
C LEU A 221 -6.84 -9.71 10.28
N ALA A 222 -7.73 -10.16 9.40
CA ALA A 222 -8.41 -11.45 9.51
C ALA A 222 -7.47 -12.65 9.30
N ALA A 223 -6.49 -12.53 8.41
CA ALA A 223 -5.55 -13.60 8.10
C ALA A 223 -4.50 -13.84 9.22
N LEU A 224 -4.13 -12.80 9.95
CA LEU A 224 -3.03 -12.85 10.93
C LEU A 224 -3.24 -13.87 12.06
N PRO A 225 -4.40 -13.93 12.75
CA PRO A 225 -4.66 -14.93 13.80
C PRO A 225 -4.62 -16.37 13.29
N LEU A 226 -4.90 -16.59 11.99
CA LEU A 226 -4.92 -17.91 11.37
C LEU A 226 -3.51 -18.43 11.03
N GLY A 227 -2.48 -17.62 11.21
CA GLY A 227 -1.11 -17.96 10.80
C GLY A 227 -0.93 -18.05 9.28
N ILE A 228 -1.93 -17.62 8.50
CA ILE A 228 -1.86 -17.54 7.05
C ILE A 228 -1.10 -16.26 6.71
N GLY A 229 -0.07 -16.39 5.87
CA GLY A 229 0.57 -15.21 5.28
C GLY A 229 -0.50 -14.43 4.53
N PRO A 230 -0.85 -13.20 4.95
CA PRO A 230 -1.82 -12.42 4.20
C PRO A 230 -1.30 -12.28 2.76
N GLY A 231 -2.17 -12.04 1.78
CA GLY A 231 -1.76 -11.58 0.44
C GLY A 231 -1.02 -10.22 0.45
N ALA A 232 -0.55 -9.78 1.62
CA ALA A 232 0.25 -8.60 1.89
C ALA A 232 1.74 -8.93 1.88
N VAL A 233 2.53 -7.90 1.56
CA VAL A 233 3.99 -7.95 1.63
C VAL A 233 4.41 -7.88 3.09
N VAL A 234 5.22 -8.83 3.54
CA VAL A 234 5.88 -8.77 4.84
C VAL A 234 7.29 -8.21 4.65
N LEU A 235 7.55 -7.06 5.27
CA LEU A 235 8.87 -6.46 5.36
C LEU A 235 9.38 -6.65 6.80
N GLY A 236 10.59 -7.18 6.93
CA GLY A 236 11.25 -7.39 8.23
C GLY A 236 12.71 -7.85 8.05
N PRO A 237 13.55 -7.74 9.09
CA PRO A 237 14.90 -8.28 9.03
C PRO A 237 14.85 -9.79 8.79
N PRO A 238 15.84 -10.38 8.08
CA PRO A 238 15.88 -11.83 7.89
C PRO A 238 15.87 -12.52 9.26
N HIS A 239 14.91 -13.41 9.48
CA HIS A 239 14.86 -14.23 10.68
C HIS A 239 16.23 -14.90 10.88
N ARG A 240 16.89 -14.60 12.01
CA ARG A 240 18.00 -15.42 12.48
C ARG A 240 17.38 -16.71 13.03
N SER A 241 17.63 -17.81 12.33
CA SER A 241 17.54 -19.17 12.87
C SER A 241 18.48 -19.34 14.06
#